data_AF-C4RDL0-F1
#
_entry.id   AF-C4RDL0-F1
#
_cell.length_a   1.000
_cell.length_b   1.000
_cell.length_c   1.000
_cell.angle_alpha   90.00
_cell.angle_beta   90.00
_cell.angle_gamma   90.00
#
_symmetry.space_group_name_H-M   'P 1'
#
loop_
_entity.id
_entity.type
_entity.pdbx_description
1 polymer ?
#
loop_
_entity_poly.entity_id
_entity_poly.type
_entity_poly.pdbx_seq_one_letter_code
_entity_poly.pdbx_strand_id
1 'polypeptide(L)'
;MTEQSRVAPAIGRRRRERSLVDVRPDWPGGPLPALVEAAVPDLDLAGWLAGRRDELLRDLDAHSAVLFCGFEVASADDFSRAARAVTPDLLGYLERAAPRTEVADRVFTSTEFNAEQWIPLHHEMSYWPTHLYFWCAQPSPW
;
A
#
# COMPACT_ATOMS: atom_id res chain seq x y z
N MET A 1 -19.20 -47.18 -44.64
CA MET A 1 -20.09 -46.06 -44.24
C MET A 1 -20.44 -46.31 -42.78
N THR A 2 -19.85 -45.69 -41.76
CA THR A 2 -19.04 -44.47 -41.66
C THR A 2 -18.36 -44.51 -40.28
N GLU A 3 -17.04 -44.40 -40.21
CA GLU A 3 -16.31 -44.17 -38.95
C GLU A 3 -16.58 -42.74 -38.47
N GLN A 4 -17.13 -42.59 -37.26
CA GLN A 4 -17.21 -41.29 -36.61
C GLN A 4 -16.04 -41.16 -35.63
N SER A 5 -14.97 -40.54 -36.12
CA SER A 5 -13.86 -40.06 -35.32
C SER A 5 -14.35 -38.96 -34.38
N ARG A 6 -14.25 -39.21 -33.08
CA ARG A 6 -14.66 -38.28 -32.02
C ARG A 6 -13.46 -37.39 -31.70
N VAL A 7 -13.42 -36.19 -32.28
CA VAL A 7 -12.39 -35.19 -31.98
C VAL A 7 -12.62 -34.67 -30.57
N ALA A 8 -11.68 -34.94 -29.65
CA ALA A 8 -11.68 -34.37 -28.31
C ALA A 8 -11.54 -32.84 -28.42
N PRO A 9 -12.24 -32.06 -27.58
CA PRO A 9 -12.12 -30.61 -27.63
C PRO A 9 -10.70 -30.23 -27.22
N ALA A 10 -10.05 -29.40 -28.04
CA ALA A 10 -8.78 -28.80 -27.68
C ALA A 10 -9.00 -28.01 -26.37
N ILE A 11 -8.39 -28.47 -25.29
CA ILE A 11 -8.32 -27.74 -24.02
C ILE A 11 -7.51 -26.48 -24.33
N GLY A 12 -8.23 -25.39 -24.63
CA GLY A 12 -7.65 -24.09 -24.87
C GLY A 12 -6.76 -23.76 -23.68
N ARG A 13 -5.45 -23.64 -23.91
CA ARG A 13 -4.51 -23.09 -22.94
C ARG A 13 -5.05 -21.72 -22.54
N ARG A 14 -5.69 -21.62 -21.37
CA ARG A 14 -5.99 -20.32 -20.74
C ARG A 14 -4.66 -19.61 -20.64
N ARG A 15 -4.51 -18.53 -21.40
CA ARG A 15 -3.41 -17.58 -21.24
C ARG A 15 -3.52 -17.11 -19.80
N ARG A 16 -2.57 -17.50 -18.93
CA ARG A 16 -2.50 -16.93 -17.58
C ARG A 16 -2.30 -15.43 -17.78
N GLU A 17 -3.32 -14.63 -17.47
CA GLU A 17 -3.15 -13.20 -17.32
C GLU A 17 -2.07 -13.01 -16.26
N ARG A 18 -1.04 -12.22 -16.57
CA ARG A 18 -0.02 -11.88 -15.60
C ARG A 18 -0.67 -10.90 -14.63
N SER A 19 -0.68 -11.24 -13.35
CA SER A 19 -1.08 -10.31 -12.30
C SER A 19 -0.17 -9.09 -12.35
N LEU A 20 -0.71 -7.90 -12.10
CA LEU A 20 0.08 -6.67 -11.98
C LEU A 20 0.83 -6.59 -10.65
N VAL A 21 0.41 -7.38 -9.66
CA VAL A 21 0.99 -7.42 -8.32
C VAL A 21 1.14 -8.86 -7.83
N ASP A 22 2.10 -9.07 -6.95
CA ASP A 22 2.23 -10.27 -6.13
C ASP A 22 1.82 -9.92 -4.68
N VAL A 23 0.83 -10.63 -4.14
CA VAL A 23 0.32 -10.42 -2.78
C VAL A 23 0.81 -11.56 -1.87
N ARG A 24 1.45 -11.19 -0.76
CA ARG A 24 1.86 -12.11 0.30
C ARG A 24 1.16 -11.70 1.61
N PRO A 25 0.17 -12.48 2.07
CA PRO A 25 -0.59 -12.13 3.27
C PRO A 25 0.20 -12.29 4.57
N ASP A 26 1.29 -13.07 4.56
CA ASP A 26 2.10 -13.36 5.74
C ASP A 26 3.47 -12.68 5.68
N TRP A 27 3.89 -12.09 6.80
CA TRP A 27 5.21 -11.52 6.96
C TRP A 27 6.18 -12.54 7.61
N PRO A 28 7.48 -12.51 7.28
CA PRO A 28 8.46 -13.30 8.01
C PRO A 28 8.43 -12.97 9.50
N GLY A 29 8.00 -13.94 10.32
CA GLY A 29 7.93 -13.79 11.78
C GLY A 29 6.60 -13.28 12.34
N GLY A 30 5.55 -13.09 11.52
CA GLY A 30 4.23 -12.73 12.03
C GLY A 30 3.17 -12.46 10.95
N PRO A 31 1.90 -12.25 11.35
CA PRO A 31 0.81 -12.02 10.39
C PRO A 31 0.79 -10.62 9.75
N LEU A 32 1.70 -9.73 10.15
CA LEU A 32 1.70 -8.31 9.79
C LEU A 32 3.12 -7.85 9.39
N PRO A 33 3.27 -6.97 8.39
CA PRO A 33 2.23 -6.51 7.46
C PRO A 33 1.97 -7.53 6.33
N ALA A 34 0.78 -7.45 5.70
CA ALA A 34 0.62 -8.04 4.37
C ALA A 34 1.48 -7.25 3.36
N LEU A 35 2.12 -7.94 2.42
CA LEU A 35 2.99 -7.34 1.42
C LEU A 35 2.35 -7.42 0.03
N VAL A 36 2.25 -6.27 -0.64
CA VAL A 36 1.83 -6.16 -2.04
C VAL A 36 2.99 -5.61 -2.85
N GLU A 37 3.56 -6.43 -3.73
CA GLU A 37 4.68 -6.07 -4.59
C GLU A 37 4.19 -5.83 -6.02
N ALA A 38 4.58 -4.72 -6.64
CA ALA A 38 4.37 -4.53 -8.07
C ALA A 38 5.18 -5.57 -8.85
N ALA A 39 4.52 -6.30 -9.75
CA ALA A 39 5.14 -7.32 -10.60
C ALA A 39 5.60 -6.76 -11.96
N VAL A 40 5.37 -5.46 -12.19
CA VAL A 40 5.74 -4.72 -13.41
C VAL A 40 6.34 -3.37 -13.02
N PRO A 41 7.29 -2.84 -13.81
CA PRO A 41 7.86 -1.52 -13.56
C PRO A 41 6.81 -0.41 -13.73
N ASP A 42 7.08 0.73 -13.10
CA ASP A 42 6.34 1.99 -13.25
C ASP A 42 4.83 1.87 -12.93
N LEU A 43 4.44 0.91 -12.08
CA LEU A 43 3.04 0.71 -11.70
C LEU A 43 2.58 1.84 -10.77
N ASP A 44 1.70 2.71 -11.27
CA ASP A 44 1.08 3.80 -10.49
C ASP A 44 0.24 3.25 -9.33
N LEU A 45 0.69 3.50 -8.10
CA LEU A 45 -0.01 3.04 -6.90
C LEU A 45 -1.39 3.68 -6.75
N ALA A 46 -1.54 4.97 -7.06
CA ALA A 46 -2.82 5.66 -6.90
C ALA A 46 -3.85 5.12 -7.90
N GLY A 47 -3.43 4.94 -9.16
CA GLY A 47 -4.24 4.30 -10.19
C GLY A 47 -4.57 2.85 -9.87
N TRP A 48 -3.64 2.10 -9.29
CA TRP A 48 -3.89 0.71 -8.87
C TRP A 48 -4.86 0.64 -7.68
N LEU A 49 -4.73 1.50 -6.68
CA LEU A 49 -5.64 1.58 -5.53
C LEU A 49 -7.04 2.09 -5.90
N ALA A 50 -7.18 2.83 -7.00
CA ALA A 50 -8.46 3.33 -7.47
C ALA A 50 -9.44 2.16 -7.70
N GLY A 51 -10.56 2.18 -6.97
CA GLY A 51 -11.58 1.12 -7.01
C GLY A 51 -11.27 -0.13 -6.19
N ARG A 52 -10.15 -0.17 -5.45
CA ARG A 52 -9.74 -1.29 -4.57
C ARG A 52 -9.84 -0.98 -3.09
N ARG A 53 -10.44 0.15 -2.73
CA ARG A 53 -10.60 0.60 -1.34
C ARG A 53 -11.15 -0.49 -0.42
N ASP A 54 -12.25 -1.14 -0.81
CA ASP A 54 -12.91 -2.14 0.04
C ASP A 54 -12.13 -3.46 0.14
N GLU A 55 -11.25 -3.73 -0.83
CA GLU A 55 -10.30 -4.83 -0.74
C GLU A 55 -9.20 -4.49 0.27
N LEU A 56 -8.59 -3.32 0.13
CA LEU A 56 -7.56 -2.86 1.06
C LEU A 56 -8.08 -2.74 2.51
N LEU A 57 -9.31 -2.28 2.73
CA LEU A 57 -9.88 -2.22 4.08
C LEU A 57 -10.07 -3.61 4.68
N ARG A 58 -10.48 -4.60 3.89
CA ARG A 58 -10.55 -6.00 4.36
C ARG A 58 -9.17 -6.56 4.68
N ASP A 59 -8.17 -6.23 3.87
CA ASP A 59 -6.79 -6.63 4.13
C ASP A 59 -6.26 -5.95 5.40
N LEU A 60 -6.57 -4.68 5.64
CA LEU A 60 -6.23 -3.98 6.87
C LEU A 60 -6.94 -4.56 8.10
N ASP A 61 -8.20 -4.98 7.99
CA ASP A 61 -8.91 -5.65 9.08
C ASP A 61 -8.26 -7.01 9.43
N ALA A 62 -7.77 -7.74 8.43
CA ALA A 62 -7.15 -9.05 8.61
C ALA A 62 -5.68 -8.96 9.06
N HIS A 63 -4.93 -7.98 8.55
CA HIS A 63 -3.47 -7.90 8.64
C HIS A 63 -2.96 -6.66 9.37
N SER A 64 -3.83 -5.81 9.91
CA SER A 64 -3.54 -4.55 10.64
C SER A 64 -2.68 -3.49 9.92
N ALA A 65 -1.94 -3.88 8.89
CA ALA A 65 -1.05 -3.08 8.07
C ALA A 65 -0.81 -3.77 6.72
N VAL A 66 -0.70 -2.95 5.68
CA VAL A 66 -0.34 -3.39 4.32
C VAL A 66 0.85 -2.59 3.85
N LEU A 67 1.88 -3.27 3.36
CA LEU A 67 3.09 -2.69 2.79
C LEU A 67 3.04 -2.80 1.27
N PHE A 68 3.16 -1.67 0.59
CA PHE A 68 3.27 -1.60 -0.88
C PHE A 68 4.72 -1.40 -1.29
N CYS A 69 5.26 -2.29 -2.12
CA CYS A 69 6.64 -2.24 -2.61
C CYS A 69 6.70 -2.32 -4.14
N GLY A 70 7.69 -1.64 -4.74
CA GLY A 70 7.93 -1.67 -6.19
C GLY A 70 6.99 -0.80 -7.04
N PHE A 71 6.06 -0.07 -6.42
CA PHE A 71 5.19 0.88 -7.11
C PHE A 71 5.88 2.21 -7.39
N GLU A 72 5.39 2.92 -8.40
CA GLU A 72 5.85 4.27 -8.74
C GLU A 72 5.19 5.30 -7.81
N VAL A 73 5.96 5.75 -6.81
CA VAL A 73 5.61 6.84 -5.88
C VAL A 73 6.84 7.73 -5.70
N ALA A 74 7.10 8.59 -6.69
CA ALA A 74 8.33 9.37 -6.79
C ALA A 74 8.28 10.70 -6.01
N SER A 75 7.09 11.16 -5.63
CA SER A 75 6.89 12.46 -4.99
C SER A 75 5.88 12.43 -3.84
N ALA A 76 5.91 13.47 -3.01
CA ALA A 76 4.92 13.67 -1.96
C ALA A 76 3.50 13.86 -2.53
N ASP A 77 3.36 14.45 -3.72
CA ASP A 77 2.07 14.55 -4.43
C ASP A 77 1.55 13.18 -4.88
N ASP A 78 2.42 12.30 -5.40
CA ASP A 78 2.03 10.92 -5.75
C ASP A 78 1.59 10.13 -4.52
N PHE A 79 2.29 10.32 -3.40
CA PHE A 79 1.90 9.73 -2.13
C PHE A 79 0.55 10.26 -1.64
N SER A 80 0.30 11.57 -1.72
CA SER A 80 -1.01 12.17 -1.40
C SER A 80 -2.12 11.57 -2.26
N ARG A 81 -1.89 11.42 -3.57
CA ARG A 81 -2.83 10.78 -4.52
C ARG A 81 -3.12 9.33 -4.12
N ALA A 82 -2.11 8.56 -3.76
CA ALA A 82 -2.28 7.16 -3.33
C ALA A 82 -3.09 7.07 -2.03
N ALA A 83 -2.78 7.90 -1.03
CA ALA A 83 -3.53 7.93 0.22
C ALA A 83 -5.00 8.35 -0.02
N ARG A 84 -5.25 9.33 -0.88
CA ARG A 84 -6.59 9.80 -1.25
C ARG A 84 -7.42 8.78 -2.02
N ALA A 85 -6.79 7.86 -2.75
CA ALA A 85 -7.49 6.75 -3.39
C ALA A 85 -8.18 5.82 -2.37
N VAL A 86 -7.73 5.84 -1.12
CA VAL A 86 -8.27 5.01 -0.01
C VAL A 86 -9.09 5.87 0.96
N THR A 87 -8.56 7.03 1.35
CA THR A 87 -9.18 7.99 2.27
C THR A 87 -9.30 9.34 1.56
N PRO A 88 -10.42 9.63 0.87
CA PRO A 88 -10.59 10.85 0.10
C PRO A 88 -10.37 12.13 0.90
N ASP A 89 -10.84 12.14 2.15
CA ASP A 89 -10.75 13.25 3.09
C ASP A 89 -9.63 13.02 4.11
N LEU A 90 -8.39 13.32 3.71
CA LEU A 90 -7.24 13.26 4.61
C LEU A 90 -7.32 14.34 5.69
N LEU A 91 -7.01 13.94 6.93
CA LEU A 91 -6.96 14.85 8.06
C LEU A 91 -5.87 15.91 7.86
N GLY A 92 -6.24 17.16 8.15
CA GLY A 92 -5.27 18.23 8.26
C GLY A 92 -4.43 18.11 9.53
N TYR A 93 -3.45 19.00 9.65
CA TYR A 93 -2.62 19.08 10.83
C TYR A 93 -3.36 19.79 11.97
N LEU A 94 -3.89 19.00 12.92
CA LEU A 94 -4.82 19.46 13.97
C LEU A 94 -4.14 19.73 15.32
N GLU A 95 -3.24 18.86 15.78
CA GLU A 95 -2.70 18.91 17.15
C GLU A 95 -1.16 18.87 17.18
N ARG A 96 -0.55 19.97 17.64
CA ARG A 96 0.91 20.20 17.62
C ARG A 96 1.61 19.53 18.80
N ALA A 97 1.71 18.20 18.81
CA ALA A 97 2.55 17.50 19.79
C ALA A 97 4.05 17.60 19.43
N ALA A 98 4.38 17.60 18.14
CA ALA A 98 5.75 17.76 17.64
C ALA A 98 5.74 18.49 16.28
N PRO A 99 6.76 19.32 15.98
CA PRO A 99 6.82 20.05 14.72
C PRO A 99 6.85 19.08 13.54
N ARG A 100 6.05 19.39 12.52
CA ARG A 100 6.03 18.72 11.21
C ARG A 100 5.92 19.78 10.13
N THR A 101 6.55 19.52 9.00
CA THR A 101 6.50 20.39 7.82
C THR A 101 5.57 19.76 6.79
N GLU A 102 4.62 20.53 6.26
CA GLU A 102 3.79 20.10 5.13
C GLU A 102 4.63 20.18 3.85
N VAL A 103 4.80 19.05 3.17
CA VAL A 103 5.66 18.91 1.97
C VAL A 103 4.84 18.70 0.69
N ALA A 104 3.57 18.32 0.83
CA ALA A 104 2.54 18.35 -0.20
C ALA A 104 1.18 18.43 0.51
N ASP A 105 0.09 18.63 -0.23
CA ASP A 105 -1.26 18.72 0.35
C ASP A 105 -1.58 17.48 1.23
N ARG A 106 -1.79 17.72 2.53
CA ARG A 106 -2.06 16.69 3.55
C ARG A 106 -0.94 15.66 3.75
N VAL A 107 0.28 15.97 3.31
CA VAL A 107 1.48 15.15 3.52
C VAL A 107 2.47 15.93 4.36
N PHE A 108 2.85 15.35 5.49
CA PHE A 108 3.72 15.98 6.47
C PHE A 108 4.97 15.14 6.69
N THR A 109 6.10 15.78 7.03
CA THR A 109 7.26 15.07 7.56
C THR A 109 6.88 14.30 8.83
N SER A 110 7.55 13.18 9.10
CA SER A 110 7.42 12.51 10.39
C SER A 110 7.92 13.42 11.53
N THR A 111 7.60 13.06 12.77
CA THR A 111 8.09 13.77 13.96
C THR A 111 9.61 13.93 13.89
N GLU A 112 10.07 15.19 13.90
CA GLU A 112 11.50 15.50 14.02
C GLU A 112 11.97 15.08 15.41
N PHE A 113 12.78 14.03 15.46
CA PHE A 113 13.35 13.47 16.68
C PHE A 113 14.84 13.21 16.46
N ASN A 114 15.65 13.25 17.52
CA ASN A 114 17.06 12.92 17.39
C ASN A 114 17.20 11.44 16.99
N ALA A 115 18.01 11.15 15.98
CA ALA A 115 18.25 9.81 15.46
C ALA A 115 18.83 8.83 16.52
N GLU A 116 19.50 9.34 17.55
CA GLU A 116 20.04 8.55 18.67
C GLU A 116 18.97 8.19 19.72
N GLN A 117 17.78 8.78 19.62
CA GLN A 117 16.72 8.59 20.61
C GLN A 117 15.66 7.61 20.10
N TRP A 118 15.14 6.81 21.04
CA TRP A 118 14.06 5.86 20.77
C TRP A 118 12.70 6.52 20.91
N ILE A 119 11.82 6.30 19.93
CA ILE A 119 10.41 6.69 20.03
C ILE A 119 9.63 5.55 20.71
N PRO A 120 9.07 5.75 21.92
CA PRO A 120 8.30 4.72 22.60
C PRO A 120 7.03 4.34 21.82
N LEU A 121 6.54 3.12 22.00
CA LEU A 121 5.29 2.67 21.37
C LEU A 121 4.10 3.49 21.86
N HIS A 122 3.29 3.99 20.93
CA HIS A 122 2.08 4.75 21.19
C HIS A 122 1.14 4.66 19.99
N HIS A 123 -0.13 5.01 20.20
CA HIS A 123 -1.07 5.27 19.11
C HIS A 123 -0.99 6.75 18.74
N GLU A 124 -1.01 7.08 17.45
CA GLU A 124 -1.05 8.47 16.99
C GLU A 124 -2.30 9.16 17.57
N MET A 125 -2.09 10.30 18.26
CA MET A 125 -3.15 11.18 18.76
C MET A 125 -4.22 10.51 19.67
N SER A 126 -3.91 9.37 20.32
CA SER A 126 -4.67 8.63 21.36
C SER A 126 -6.15 8.27 21.10
N TYR A 127 -6.85 8.96 20.20
CA TYR A 127 -8.27 8.79 19.94
C TYR A 127 -8.58 8.81 18.45
N TRP A 128 -7.91 9.63 17.61
CA TRP A 128 -8.01 9.67 16.13
C TRP A 128 -6.60 9.88 15.57
N PRO A 129 -6.12 9.23 14.49
CA PRO A 129 -6.84 8.86 13.26
C PRO A 129 -7.15 7.35 13.10
N THR A 130 -8.03 7.01 12.15
CA THR A 130 -8.42 5.61 11.85
C THR A 130 -7.39 4.86 11.01
N HIS A 131 -6.63 5.57 10.17
CA HIS A 131 -5.57 5.00 9.33
C HIS A 131 -4.36 5.93 9.34
N LEU A 132 -3.18 5.34 9.30
CA LEU A 132 -1.90 6.03 9.12
C LEU A 132 -1.26 5.55 7.82
N TYR A 133 -0.67 6.49 7.10
CA TYR A 133 0.04 6.23 5.87
C TYR A 133 1.48 6.69 6.04
N PHE A 134 2.43 5.84 5.64
CA PHE A 134 3.85 6.15 5.62
C PHE A 134 4.40 5.97 4.22
N TRP A 135 5.28 6.88 3.81
CA TRP A 135 6.03 6.77 2.57
C TRP A 135 7.50 7.06 2.80
N CYS A 136 8.34 6.22 2.23
CA CYS A 136 9.78 6.34 2.29
C CYS A 136 10.28 7.12 1.08
N ALA A 137 10.45 8.43 1.23
CA ALA A 137 11.06 9.27 0.20
C ALA A 137 12.56 9.00 0.05
N GLN A 138 13.23 8.68 1.16
CA GLN A 138 14.63 8.33 1.21
C GLN A 138 14.84 7.22 2.25
N PRO A 139 15.40 6.06 1.85
CA PRO A 139 15.74 5.00 2.78
C PRO A 139 16.75 5.45 3.83
N SER A 140 16.68 4.85 5.03
CA SER A 140 17.75 4.96 6.01
C SER A 140 19.09 4.53 5.39
N PRO A 141 20.19 5.29 5.58
CA PRO A 141 21.51 4.87 5.14
C PRO A 141 22.14 3.82 6.06
N TRP A 142 21.49 3.49 7.18
CA TRP A 142 21.91 2.54 8.20
C TRP A 142 21.05 1.27 8.20
#